data_AF-A0A9E5R5F4-F1
#
_entry.id   AF-A0A9E5R5F4-F1
#
_cell.length_a   1.000
_cell.length_b   1.000
_cell.length_c   1.000
_cell.angle_alpha   90.00
_cell.angle_beta   90.00
_cell.angle_gamma   90.00
#
_symmetry.space_group_name_H-M   'P 1'
#
loop_
_entity.id
_entity.type
_entity.pdbx_description
1 polymer ?
#
loop_
_entity_poly.entity_id
_entity_poly.type
_entity_poly.pdbx_seq_one_letter_code
_entity_poly.pdbx_strand_id
1 'polypeptide(L)'
;MGPPNRTGQAAALAGPDYAEQDRFFRTLNLTELAMRDLALNSPEGQALLEAFAAGVNAWLADKPPQAVAPEYAYFPEIEAIEPWQPLDSQLWQLVMSSSLALGGLEVETALYLIQENAGPFAGALLLPEYPYGIHPVIAEPGATLSPTAHQPLPAAPLNGLETLANLRSLGVQALGSNNWVVSGTRSASGAAMLANDPHLGIQLPAIWYMLGLHCAPLSEACPYDVVGYSLPQAPLVVIGHNQQIAWGMTNVGTDVADLYLMELDEAARYRFEDTWLPLEPARRKSWCAAARA
;
A
#
# COMPACT_ATOMS: atom_id res chain seq x y z
N MET A 1 1.28 11.05 -13.30
CA MET A 1 0.75 11.79 -12.13
C MET A 1 1.69 11.55 -10.95
N GLY A 2 2.33 12.58 -10.41
CA GLY A 2 2.55 12.57 -8.96
C GLY A 2 1.16 12.64 -8.33
N PRO A 3 0.82 11.80 -7.33
CA PRO A 3 -0.56 11.72 -6.88
C PRO A 3 -0.99 13.06 -6.27
N PRO A 4 -2.22 13.51 -6.53
CA PRO A 4 -2.82 14.68 -5.86
C PRO A 4 -3.02 14.48 -4.34
N ASN A 5 -2.45 13.43 -3.74
CA ASN A 5 -2.54 13.19 -2.31
C ASN A 5 -1.22 12.69 -1.67
N ARG A 6 -0.08 13.31 -1.99
CA ARG A 6 1.23 12.99 -1.38
C ARG A 6 1.24 13.01 0.16
N THR A 7 0.31 13.67 0.86
CA THR A 7 0.39 13.82 2.33
C THR A 7 -0.97 14.02 3.03
N GLY A 8 -2.09 13.61 2.41
CA GLY A 8 -3.43 14.01 2.87
C GLY A 8 -3.74 15.47 2.49
N GLN A 9 -3.64 15.83 1.21
CA GLN A 9 -3.88 17.17 0.68
C GLN A 9 -4.88 17.20 -0.48
N ALA A 10 -5.62 16.13 -0.74
CA ALA A 10 -6.62 16.11 -1.80
C ALA A 10 -7.69 17.19 -1.57
N ALA A 11 -8.06 17.49 -0.32
CA ALA A 11 -9.03 18.54 0.01
C ALA A 11 -8.53 19.94 -0.33
N ALA A 12 -7.22 20.17 -0.29
CA ALA A 12 -6.62 21.44 -0.69
C ALA A 12 -6.78 21.71 -2.19
N LEU A 13 -6.91 20.65 -3.00
CA LEU A 13 -7.03 20.74 -4.46
C LEU A 13 -8.48 20.60 -4.94
N ALA A 14 -9.21 19.64 -4.38
CA ALA A 14 -10.50 19.19 -4.88
C ALA A 14 -11.66 19.50 -3.91
N GLY A 15 -11.39 20.16 -2.79
CA GLY A 15 -12.41 20.72 -1.89
C GLY A 15 -12.87 19.78 -0.76
N PRO A 16 -13.95 20.15 -0.05
CA PRO A 16 -14.31 19.57 1.24
C PRO A 16 -14.68 18.08 1.19
N ASP A 17 -15.12 17.57 0.03
CA ASP A 17 -15.49 16.16 -0.14
C ASP A 17 -14.31 15.20 0.10
N TYR A 18 -13.08 15.71 0.03
CA TYR A 18 -11.85 14.93 0.27
C TYR A 18 -11.30 15.09 1.70
N ALA A 19 -11.95 15.87 2.57
CA ALA A 19 -11.42 16.18 3.90
C ALA A 19 -11.27 14.94 4.81
N GLU A 20 -12.21 14.00 4.75
CA GLU A 20 -12.12 12.75 5.53
C GLU A 20 -11.03 11.81 5.00
N GLN A 21 -10.84 11.74 3.67
CA GLN A 21 -9.72 11.01 3.09
C GLN A 21 -8.38 11.61 3.58
N ASP A 22 -8.23 12.93 3.51
CA ASP A 22 -7.03 13.60 3.99
C ASP A 22 -6.78 13.36 5.48
N ARG A 23 -7.84 13.40 6.29
CA ARG A 23 -7.77 13.06 7.72
C ARG A 23 -7.26 11.64 7.92
N PHE A 24 -7.80 10.66 7.19
CA PHE A 24 -7.37 9.27 7.28
C PHE A 24 -5.89 9.10 6.91
N PHE A 25 -5.45 9.59 5.74
CA PHE A 25 -4.05 9.52 5.32
C PHE A 25 -3.10 10.22 6.29
N ARG A 26 -3.51 11.35 6.89
CA ARG A 26 -2.72 12.06 7.91
C ARG A 26 -2.66 11.31 9.24
N THR A 27 -3.70 10.58 9.62
CA THR A 27 -3.71 9.72 10.81
C THR A 27 -2.69 8.59 10.68
N LEU A 28 -2.55 7.99 9.50
CA LEU A 28 -1.53 6.96 9.23
C LEU A 28 -0.09 7.49 9.34
N ASN A 29 0.09 8.82 9.20
CA ASN A 29 1.37 9.50 9.39
C ASN A 29 2.50 8.93 8.50
N LEU A 30 2.16 8.40 7.31
CA LEU A 30 3.08 7.72 6.40
C LEU A 30 4.26 8.59 5.96
N THR A 31 4.07 9.91 5.88
CA THR A 31 5.15 10.84 5.50
C THR A 31 6.29 10.86 6.52
N GLU A 32 5.98 10.91 7.82
CA GLU A 32 7.01 10.87 8.87
C GLU A 32 7.70 9.51 8.92
N LEU A 33 6.96 8.43 8.68
CA LEU A 33 7.52 7.08 8.56
C LEU A 33 8.46 6.99 7.35
N ALA A 34 8.05 7.52 6.20
CA ALA A 34 8.88 7.56 4.99
C ALA A 34 10.18 8.36 5.21
N MET A 35 10.14 9.46 5.96
CA MET A 35 11.34 10.22 6.31
C MET A 35 12.30 9.39 7.19
N ARG A 36 11.76 8.64 8.15
CA ARG A 36 12.57 7.74 8.99
C ARG A 36 13.19 6.62 8.17
N ASP A 37 12.42 5.97 7.31
CA ASP A 37 12.92 4.89 6.45
C ASP A 37 13.98 5.41 5.48
N LEU A 38 13.77 6.59 4.90
CA LEU A 38 14.73 7.21 4.00
C LEU A 38 16.06 7.50 4.71
N ALA A 39 16.02 7.92 5.99
CA ALA A 39 17.22 8.15 6.80
C ALA A 39 17.97 6.87 7.18
N LEU A 40 17.31 5.71 7.12
CA LEU A 40 17.90 4.39 7.37
C LEU A 40 18.41 3.71 6.08
N ASN A 41 18.24 4.36 4.93
CA ASN A 41 18.60 3.78 3.65
C ASN A 41 20.13 3.65 3.51
N SER A 42 20.58 2.67 2.71
CA SER A 42 22.00 2.53 2.40
C SER A 42 22.46 3.70 1.51
N PRO A 43 23.76 4.04 1.48
CA PRO A 43 24.29 5.04 0.56
C PRO A 43 23.92 4.75 -0.90
N GLU A 44 23.94 3.48 -1.30
CA GLU A 44 23.55 3.03 -2.64
C GLU A 44 22.05 3.23 -2.89
N GLY A 45 21.20 2.86 -1.94
CA GLY A 45 19.75 3.04 -2.04
C GLY A 45 19.37 4.52 -2.13
N GLN A 46 20.03 5.36 -1.34
CA GLN A 46 19.85 6.81 -1.41
C GLN A 46 20.28 7.38 -2.77
N ALA A 47 21.45 6.99 -3.27
CA ALA A 47 21.95 7.43 -4.58
C ALA A 47 21.00 7.02 -5.73
N LEU A 48 20.40 5.83 -5.67
CA LEU A 48 19.42 5.38 -6.66
C LEU A 48 18.14 6.24 -6.65
N LEU A 49 17.62 6.56 -5.45
CA LEU A 49 16.44 7.41 -5.32
C LEU A 49 16.72 8.85 -5.78
N GLU A 50 17.91 9.38 -5.47
CA GLU A 50 18.36 10.70 -5.93
C GLU A 50 18.51 10.75 -7.45
N ALA A 51 19.13 9.73 -8.07
CA ALA A 51 19.28 9.65 -9.52
C ALA A 51 17.91 9.57 -10.23
N PHE A 52 16.98 8.79 -9.68
CA PHE A 52 15.61 8.71 -10.19
C PHE A 52 14.88 10.05 -10.10
N ALA A 53 14.93 10.69 -8.92
CA ALA A 53 14.36 12.02 -8.72
C ALA A 53 14.95 13.05 -9.70
N ALA A 54 16.26 13.04 -9.90
CA ALA A 54 16.92 13.92 -10.87
C ALA A 54 16.43 13.68 -12.30
N GLY A 55 16.24 12.42 -12.72
CA GLY A 55 15.69 12.08 -14.03
C GLY A 55 14.24 12.56 -14.22
N VAL A 56 13.38 12.34 -13.22
CA VAL A 56 12.00 12.86 -13.23
C VAL A 56 12.00 14.39 -13.33
N ASN A 57 12.82 15.05 -12.52
CA ASN A 57 12.91 16.52 -12.50
C ASN A 57 13.47 17.10 -13.79
N ALA A 58 14.44 16.42 -14.42
CA ALA A 58 14.95 16.83 -15.72
C ALA A 58 13.84 16.79 -16.80
N TRP A 59 12.94 15.81 -16.74
CA TRP A 59 11.79 15.75 -17.64
C TRP A 59 10.73 16.82 -17.32
N LEU A 60 10.56 17.18 -16.05
CA LEU A 60 9.60 18.20 -15.60
C LEU A 60 10.04 19.65 -15.88
N ALA A 61 11.34 19.93 -15.91
CA ALA A 61 11.92 21.29 -15.83
C ALA A 61 11.28 22.33 -16.76
N ASP A 62 10.96 21.95 -18.00
CA ASP A 62 10.44 22.86 -19.03
C ASP A 62 8.97 22.61 -19.38
N LYS A 63 8.22 21.87 -18.53
CA LYS A 63 6.85 21.48 -18.82
C LYS A 63 5.86 22.27 -17.96
N PRO A 64 4.89 22.99 -18.58
CA PRO A 64 3.77 23.49 -17.81
C PRO A 64 2.91 22.31 -17.33
N PRO A 65 2.17 22.44 -16.21
CA PRO A 65 1.39 21.35 -15.60
C PRO A 65 0.50 20.58 -16.58
N GLN A 66 -0.24 21.28 -17.45
CA GLN A 66 -1.10 20.67 -18.47
C GLN A 66 -0.34 19.84 -19.53
N ALA A 67 0.95 20.09 -19.74
CA ALA A 67 1.81 19.27 -20.60
C ALA A 67 2.35 18.03 -19.88
N VAL A 68 2.31 18.01 -18.54
CA VAL A 68 2.65 16.84 -17.72
C VAL A 68 1.47 15.87 -17.66
N ALA A 69 0.26 16.38 -17.45
CA ALA A 69 -0.97 15.61 -17.50
C ALA A 69 -2.17 16.51 -17.84
N PRO A 70 -3.11 16.08 -18.71
CA PRO A 70 -4.23 16.91 -19.13
C PRO A 70 -5.17 17.31 -17.99
N GLU A 71 -5.22 16.53 -16.90
CA GLU A 71 -6.06 16.79 -15.72
C GLU A 71 -5.65 18.09 -15.01
N TYR A 72 -4.39 18.53 -15.11
CA TYR A 72 -3.94 19.80 -14.54
C TYR A 72 -4.63 21.02 -15.17
N ALA A 73 -5.25 20.87 -16.36
CA ALA A 73 -6.06 21.93 -16.94
C ALA A 73 -7.29 22.30 -16.08
N TYR A 74 -7.74 21.39 -15.20
CA TYR A 74 -8.83 21.66 -14.25
C TYR A 74 -8.36 22.35 -12.97
N PHE A 75 -7.04 22.47 -12.75
CA PHE A 75 -6.46 23.06 -11.54
C PHE A 75 -5.54 24.24 -11.90
N PRO A 76 -6.11 25.36 -12.40
CA PRO A 76 -5.32 26.50 -12.86
C PRO A 76 -4.49 27.17 -11.76
N GLU A 77 -4.80 26.92 -10.48
CA GLU A 77 -4.00 27.36 -9.35
C GLU A 77 -2.65 26.63 -9.21
N ILE A 78 -2.51 25.47 -9.87
CA ILE A 78 -1.23 24.74 -9.94
C ILE A 78 -0.42 25.38 -11.07
N GLU A 79 0.43 26.34 -10.71
CA GLU A 79 1.27 27.06 -11.69
C GLU A 79 2.51 26.25 -12.10
N ALA A 80 2.99 25.37 -11.22
CA ALA A 80 4.17 24.53 -11.45
C ALA A 80 4.04 23.17 -10.75
N ILE A 81 4.61 22.14 -11.34
CA ILE A 81 4.72 20.82 -10.71
C ILE A 81 5.89 20.83 -9.72
N GLU A 82 5.62 20.43 -8.49
CA GLU A 82 6.66 20.29 -7.47
C GLU A 82 7.74 19.28 -7.92
N PRO A 83 9.03 19.59 -7.71
CA PRO A 83 10.10 18.64 -7.99
C PRO A 83 9.90 17.33 -7.22
N TRP A 84 10.08 16.21 -7.91
CA TRP A 84 10.16 14.89 -7.31
C TRP A 84 11.36 14.81 -6.37
N GLN A 85 11.14 14.27 -5.17
CA GLN A 85 12.15 14.03 -4.15
C GLN A 85 12.30 12.52 -3.90
N PRO A 86 13.47 12.05 -3.42
CA PRO A 86 13.63 10.67 -2.93
C PRO A 86 12.52 10.23 -1.96
N LEU A 87 12.05 11.16 -1.12
CA LEU A 87 10.96 10.94 -0.18
C LEU A 87 9.65 10.51 -0.87
N ASP A 88 9.37 11.00 -2.07
CA ASP A 88 8.13 10.65 -2.79
C ASP A 88 8.10 9.17 -3.20
N SER A 89 9.25 8.66 -3.65
CA SER A 89 9.44 7.25 -3.96
C SER A 89 9.38 6.38 -2.71
N GLN A 90 9.96 6.83 -1.59
CA GLN A 90 9.89 6.11 -0.31
C GLN A 90 8.46 6.07 0.23
N LEU A 91 7.76 7.20 0.19
CA LEU A 91 6.37 7.30 0.63
C LEU A 91 5.47 6.37 -0.18
N TRP A 92 5.65 6.30 -1.50
CA TRP A 92 4.83 5.43 -2.33
C TRP A 92 5.01 3.95 -2.02
N GLN A 93 6.20 3.52 -1.59
CA GLN A 93 6.40 2.17 -1.10
C GLN A 93 5.55 1.89 0.14
N LEU A 94 5.47 2.85 1.07
CA LEU A 94 4.62 2.74 2.27
C LEU A 94 3.13 2.79 1.94
N VAL A 95 2.70 3.61 0.98
CA VAL A 95 1.31 3.64 0.51
C VAL A 95 0.94 2.28 -0.10
N MET A 96 1.79 1.74 -0.97
CA MET A 96 1.59 0.43 -1.58
C MET A 96 1.53 -0.68 -0.53
N SER A 97 2.50 -0.73 0.40
CA SER A 97 2.54 -1.76 1.44
C SER A 97 1.34 -1.67 2.38
N SER A 98 0.97 -0.46 2.79
CA SER A 98 -0.20 -0.21 3.65
C SER A 98 -1.50 -0.59 2.95
N SER A 99 -1.64 -0.31 1.65
CA SER A 99 -2.82 -0.71 0.88
C SER A 99 -2.97 -2.23 0.78
N LEU A 100 -1.85 -2.94 0.56
CA LEU A 100 -1.84 -4.40 0.45
C LEU A 100 -2.02 -5.10 1.80
N ALA A 101 -1.53 -4.49 2.89
CA ALA A 101 -1.68 -4.99 4.26
C ALA A 101 -3.10 -4.76 4.79
N LEU A 102 -3.60 -3.54 4.67
CA LEU A 102 -4.86 -3.14 5.30
C LEU A 102 -6.11 -3.62 4.55
N GLY A 103 -5.96 -4.16 3.33
CA GLY A 103 -7.06 -4.82 2.62
C GLY A 103 -7.65 -6.02 3.38
N GLY A 104 -6.84 -6.72 4.20
CA GLY A 104 -7.32 -7.80 5.07
C GLY A 104 -8.27 -7.33 6.16
N LEU A 105 -8.09 -6.10 6.65
CA LEU A 105 -8.91 -5.52 7.71
C LEU A 105 -10.36 -5.32 7.28
N GLU A 106 -10.66 -5.26 5.98
CA GLU A 106 -12.05 -5.23 5.51
C GLU A 106 -12.79 -6.51 5.89
N VAL A 107 -12.11 -7.65 5.75
CA VAL A 107 -12.67 -8.96 6.08
C VAL A 107 -12.86 -9.08 7.59
N GLU A 108 -11.86 -8.69 8.38
CA GLU A 108 -11.96 -8.68 9.85
C GLU A 108 -13.06 -7.76 10.37
N THR A 109 -13.14 -6.53 9.85
CA THR A 109 -14.19 -5.57 10.22
C THR A 109 -15.57 -6.12 9.86
N ALA A 110 -15.73 -6.70 8.67
CA ALA A 110 -16.99 -7.31 8.26
C ALA A 110 -17.36 -8.50 9.16
N LEU A 111 -16.39 -9.37 9.48
CA LEU A 111 -16.59 -10.50 10.38
C LEU A 111 -17.01 -10.05 11.78
N TYR A 112 -16.34 -9.04 12.33
CA TYR A 112 -16.71 -8.45 13.61
C TYR A 112 -18.16 -7.94 13.59
N LEU A 113 -18.53 -7.14 12.58
CA LEU A 113 -19.89 -6.64 12.43
C LEU A 113 -20.93 -7.76 12.28
N ILE A 114 -20.62 -8.82 11.55
CA ILE A 114 -21.50 -9.99 11.42
C ILE A 114 -21.66 -10.70 12.77
N GLN A 115 -20.57 -10.93 13.50
CA GLN A 115 -20.62 -11.60 14.79
C GLN A 115 -21.45 -10.79 15.81
N GLU A 116 -21.27 -9.48 15.85
CA GLU A 116 -22.02 -8.58 16.73
C GLU A 116 -23.52 -8.52 16.39
N ASN A 117 -23.88 -8.49 15.11
CA ASN A 117 -25.27 -8.28 14.68
C ASN A 117 -26.05 -9.57 14.41
N ALA A 118 -25.39 -10.63 13.96
CA ALA A 118 -26.00 -11.90 13.54
C ALA A 118 -25.54 -13.11 14.36
N GLY A 119 -24.61 -12.91 15.30
CA GLY A 119 -24.09 -13.95 16.19
C GLY A 119 -22.93 -14.76 15.59
N PRO A 120 -22.20 -15.51 16.43
CA PRO A 120 -20.95 -16.19 16.04
C PRO A 120 -21.13 -17.27 14.97
N PHE A 121 -22.31 -17.91 14.90
CA PHE A 121 -22.62 -18.91 13.88
C PHE A 121 -22.64 -18.30 12.47
N ALA A 122 -23.18 -17.10 12.30
CA ALA A 122 -23.22 -16.43 11.01
C ALA A 122 -21.82 -16.08 10.49
N GLY A 123 -20.92 -15.66 11.38
CA GLY A 123 -19.51 -15.40 11.03
C GLY A 123 -18.79 -16.66 10.55
N ALA A 124 -18.87 -17.75 11.32
CA ALA A 124 -18.22 -19.03 10.98
C ALA A 124 -18.77 -19.67 9.69
N LEU A 125 -20.04 -19.40 9.35
CA LEU A 125 -20.63 -19.84 8.08
C LEU A 125 -20.07 -19.08 6.88
N LEU A 126 -19.75 -17.79 7.03
CA LEU A 126 -19.32 -16.92 5.94
C LEU A 126 -17.81 -17.01 5.65
N LEU A 127 -16.97 -17.24 6.67
CA LEU A 127 -15.56 -17.58 6.51
C LEU A 127 -15.23 -18.81 7.37
N PRO A 128 -15.41 -20.04 6.84
CA PRO A 128 -15.00 -21.25 7.52
C PRO A 128 -13.46 -21.32 7.64
N GLU A 129 -12.97 -22.06 8.64
CA GLU A 129 -11.54 -22.32 8.78
C GLU A 129 -10.95 -22.93 7.50
N TYR A 130 -9.70 -22.57 7.19
CA TYR A 130 -8.99 -23.15 6.07
C TYR A 130 -8.87 -24.67 6.29
N PRO A 131 -9.29 -25.52 5.34
CA PRO A 131 -9.41 -26.96 5.59
C PRO A 131 -8.04 -27.64 5.41
N TYR A 132 -7.13 -27.41 6.37
CA TYR A 132 -5.75 -27.90 6.39
C TYR A 132 -5.63 -29.41 6.20
N GLY A 133 -6.66 -30.18 6.55
CA GLY A 133 -6.69 -31.64 6.38
C GLY A 133 -6.83 -32.12 4.93
N ILE A 134 -7.25 -31.26 4.00
CA ILE A 134 -7.45 -31.60 2.58
C ILE A 134 -6.76 -30.64 1.61
N HIS A 135 -6.32 -29.47 2.09
CA HIS A 135 -5.54 -28.52 1.31
C HIS A 135 -4.14 -28.38 1.92
N PRO A 136 -3.10 -28.93 1.26
CA PRO A 136 -1.74 -28.84 1.76
C PRO A 136 -1.25 -27.39 1.71
N VAL A 137 -0.56 -26.98 2.77
CA VAL A 137 0.09 -25.67 2.91
C VAL A 137 1.60 -25.85 2.92
N ILE A 138 2.35 -24.82 2.51
CA ILE A 138 3.81 -24.85 2.47
C ILE A 138 4.42 -24.77 3.89
N ALA A 139 3.67 -24.23 4.86
CA ALA A 139 4.04 -24.12 6.27
C ALA A 139 3.17 -25.04 7.15
N GLU A 140 3.73 -25.63 8.20
CA GLU A 140 2.99 -26.46 9.17
C GLU A 140 1.89 -25.63 9.87
N PRO A 141 0.62 -26.07 9.86
CA PRO A 141 -0.46 -25.41 10.60
C PRO A 141 -0.28 -25.61 12.11
N GLY A 142 -0.34 -24.55 12.94
CA GLY A 142 -0.39 -24.76 14.39
C GLY A 142 0.09 -23.66 15.35
N ALA A 143 0.43 -22.46 14.92
CA ALA A 143 0.58 -21.34 15.85
C ALA A 143 -0.80 -20.75 16.19
N THR A 144 -1.68 -21.52 16.83
CA THR A 144 -2.98 -21.01 17.28
C THR A 144 -2.80 -20.12 18.51
N LEU A 145 -3.09 -18.83 18.36
CA LEU A 145 -3.60 -18.02 19.46
C LEU A 145 -4.99 -18.59 19.79
N SER A 146 -5.13 -19.22 20.97
CA SER A 146 -6.43 -19.68 21.44
C SER A 146 -7.44 -18.52 21.37
N PRO A 147 -8.64 -18.71 20.79
CA PRO A 147 -9.70 -17.73 20.90
C PRO A 147 -10.15 -17.72 22.37
N THR A 148 -9.60 -16.81 23.17
CA THR A 148 -10.15 -16.53 24.48
C THR A 148 -11.59 -16.06 24.28
N ALA A 149 -12.49 -16.64 25.08
CA ALA A 149 -13.92 -16.40 25.04
C ALA A 149 -14.22 -14.90 25.01
N HIS A 150 -14.76 -14.42 23.88
CA HIS A 150 -15.24 -13.06 23.77
C HIS A 150 -16.48 -12.95 24.66
N GLN A 151 -16.39 -12.14 25.72
CA GLN A 151 -17.57 -11.60 26.38
C GLN A 151 -18.34 -10.78 25.33
N PRO A 152 -19.68 -10.87 25.26
CA PRO A 152 -20.45 -10.00 24.38
C PRO A 152 -20.22 -8.56 24.82
N LEU A 153 -19.60 -7.80 23.93
CA LEU A 153 -19.30 -6.40 24.15
C LEU A 153 -20.54 -5.55 23.83
N PRO A 154 -20.70 -4.37 24.44
CA PRO A 154 -21.78 -3.46 24.08
C PRO A 154 -21.61 -3.03 22.61
N ALA A 155 -22.74 -2.94 21.89
CA ALA A 155 -22.80 -2.58 20.48
C ALA A 155 -21.97 -1.32 20.21
N ALA A 156 -20.84 -1.47 19.50
CA ALA A 156 -20.08 -0.34 19.01
C ALA A 156 -20.91 0.41 17.95
N PRO A 157 -20.90 1.75 17.93
CA PRO A 157 -21.56 2.50 16.87
C PRO A 157 -20.96 2.14 15.50
N LEU A 158 -21.73 2.38 14.44
CA LEU A 158 -21.52 2.06 13.02
C LEU A 158 -20.23 2.65 12.37
N ASN A 159 -19.18 2.94 13.14
CA ASN A 159 -17.89 3.43 12.68
C ASN A 159 -17.17 2.42 11.76
N GLY A 160 -17.51 1.13 11.82
CA GLY A 160 -16.91 0.09 10.97
C GLY A 160 -17.15 0.32 9.48
N LEU A 161 -18.30 0.86 9.07
CA LEU A 161 -18.58 1.16 7.65
C LEU A 161 -17.74 2.32 7.12
N GLU A 162 -17.45 3.33 7.96
CA GLU A 162 -16.54 4.42 7.63
C GLU A 162 -15.10 3.91 7.54
N THR A 163 -14.68 3.03 8.45
CA THR A 163 -13.38 2.33 8.36
C THR A 163 -13.25 1.57 7.05
N LEU A 164 -14.26 0.79 6.65
CA LEU A 164 -14.29 0.07 5.37
C LEU A 164 -14.17 1.01 4.16
N ALA A 165 -14.90 2.13 4.17
CA ALA A 165 -14.82 3.12 3.10
C ALA A 165 -13.42 3.77 3.02
N ASN A 166 -12.82 4.08 4.17
CA ASN A 166 -11.48 4.67 4.26
C ASN A 166 -10.38 3.69 3.82
N LEU A 167 -10.49 2.41 4.16
CA LEU A 167 -9.56 1.36 3.70
C LEU A 167 -9.55 1.25 2.18
N ARG A 168 -10.73 1.24 1.55
CA ARG A 168 -10.86 1.24 0.09
C ARG A 168 -10.26 2.48 -0.57
N SER A 169 -10.24 3.61 0.13
CA SER A 169 -9.71 4.89 -0.38
C SER A 169 -8.19 4.90 -0.54
N LEU A 170 -7.48 3.88 -0.05
CA LEU A 170 -6.02 3.71 -0.24
C LEU A 170 -5.63 3.39 -1.69
N GLY A 171 -6.60 3.03 -2.55
CA GLY A 171 -6.46 3.07 -4.01
C GLY A 171 -5.75 1.88 -4.66
N VAL A 172 -5.15 0.96 -3.89
CA VAL A 172 -4.67 -0.32 -4.44
C VAL A 172 -5.59 -1.44 -4.01
N GLN A 173 -6.48 -1.85 -4.92
CA GLN A 173 -7.32 -3.03 -4.72
C GLN A 173 -6.57 -4.27 -5.23
N ALA A 174 -6.14 -5.11 -4.28
CA ALA A 174 -5.65 -6.45 -4.61
C ALA A 174 -6.85 -7.35 -4.97
N LEU A 175 -6.89 -7.86 -6.20
CA LEU A 175 -7.97 -8.73 -6.68
C LEU A 175 -7.55 -10.21 -6.66
N GLY A 176 -6.25 -10.46 -6.76
CA GLY A 176 -5.66 -11.79 -6.80
C GLY A 176 -4.26 -11.72 -7.41
N SER A 177 -3.58 -12.85 -7.56
CA SER A 177 -2.38 -12.97 -8.38
C SER A 177 -2.08 -14.45 -8.61
N ASN A 178 -1.36 -14.77 -9.68
CA ASN A 178 -0.78 -16.09 -9.90
C ASN A 178 0.75 -15.99 -10.06
N ASN A 179 1.48 -17.01 -9.58
CA ASN A 179 2.86 -17.23 -9.96
C ASN A 179 3.19 -18.73 -10.02
N TRP A 180 3.75 -19.18 -11.13
CA TRP A 180 4.16 -20.58 -11.34
C TRP A 180 5.65 -20.64 -11.64
N VAL A 181 6.33 -21.62 -11.03
CA VAL A 181 7.71 -21.98 -11.34
C VAL A 181 7.76 -23.43 -11.78
N VAL A 182 8.41 -23.68 -12.92
CA VAL A 182 8.67 -25.03 -13.44
C VAL A 182 10.17 -25.26 -13.43
N SER A 183 10.61 -26.31 -12.71
CA SER A 183 12.00 -26.76 -12.76
C SER A 183 12.43 -27.12 -14.18
N GLY A 184 13.69 -26.87 -14.53
CA GLY A 184 14.26 -27.29 -15.81
C GLY A 184 14.13 -28.79 -16.08
N THR A 185 14.13 -29.64 -15.05
CA THR A 185 13.90 -31.09 -15.19
C THR A 185 12.47 -31.45 -15.62
N ARG A 186 11.54 -30.49 -15.60
CA ARG A 186 10.13 -30.64 -15.98
C ARG A 186 9.75 -29.78 -17.20
N SER A 187 10.71 -29.10 -17.84
CA SER A 187 10.47 -28.29 -19.04
C SER A 187 11.08 -28.94 -20.28
N ALA A 188 10.47 -28.73 -21.45
CA ALA A 188 10.97 -29.29 -22.70
C ALA A 188 12.33 -28.68 -23.13
N SER A 189 12.63 -27.47 -22.68
CA SER A 189 13.89 -26.77 -22.96
C SER A 189 15.03 -27.16 -22.02
N GLY A 190 14.73 -27.84 -20.91
CA GLY A 190 15.70 -28.07 -19.83
C GLY A 190 15.97 -26.85 -18.94
N ALA A 191 15.42 -25.67 -19.27
CA ALA A 191 15.57 -24.43 -18.50
C ALA A 191 14.38 -24.21 -17.55
N ALA A 192 14.61 -23.55 -16.42
CA ALA A 192 13.52 -23.16 -15.53
C ALA A 192 12.57 -22.17 -16.22
N MET A 193 11.27 -22.27 -15.93
CA MET A 193 10.26 -21.34 -16.45
C MET A 193 9.56 -20.65 -15.28
N LEU A 194 9.38 -19.34 -15.38
CA LEU A 194 8.60 -18.53 -14.46
C LEU A 194 7.43 -17.90 -15.22
N ALA A 195 6.23 -17.96 -14.63
CA ALA A 195 5.09 -17.15 -15.02
C ALA A 195 4.64 -16.36 -13.79
N ASN A 196 4.53 -15.04 -13.90
CA ASN A 196 4.00 -14.18 -12.84
C ASN A 196 2.95 -13.25 -13.42
N ASP A 197 1.78 -13.24 -12.79
CA ASP A 197 0.55 -12.64 -13.30
C ASP A 197 -0.19 -11.94 -12.12
N PRO A 198 0.26 -10.73 -11.72
CA PRO A 198 -0.34 -9.99 -10.63
C PRO A 198 -1.68 -9.33 -11.03
N HIS A 199 -2.73 -9.50 -10.22
CA HIS A 199 -4.06 -8.93 -10.48
C HIS A 199 -4.40 -7.82 -9.50
N LEU A 200 -4.21 -6.58 -9.96
CA LEU A 200 -4.60 -5.39 -9.22
C LEU A 200 -5.71 -4.67 -9.98
N GLY A 201 -6.50 -3.87 -9.26
CA GLY A 201 -7.56 -3.05 -9.84
C GLY A 201 -7.06 -2.20 -11.02
N ILE A 202 -7.83 -2.18 -12.11
CA ILE A 202 -7.53 -1.33 -13.27
C ILE A 202 -7.74 0.13 -12.84
N GLN A 203 -6.68 0.93 -12.93
CA GLN A 203 -6.72 2.34 -12.58
C GLN A 203 -5.77 3.18 -13.44
N LEU A 204 -5.95 4.50 -13.36
CA LEU A 204 -5.09 5.50 -13.99
C LEU A 204 -4.47 6.39 -12.90
N PRO A 205 -3.13 6.50 -12.82
CA PRO A 205 -2.14 5.76 -13.62
C PRO A 205 -2.12 4.26 -13.31
N ALA A 206 -1.71 3.45 -14.29
CA ALA A 206 -1.52 2.02 -14.06
C ALA A 206 -0.47 1.76 -12.98
N ILE A 207 -0.70 0.75 -12.14
CA ILE A 207 0.23 0.38 -11.07
C ILE A 207 1.53 -0.18 -11.62
N TRP A 208 1.43 -1.06 -12.62
CA TRP A 208 2.58 -1.68 -13.25
C TRP A 208 2.92 -0.97 -14.56
N TYR A 209 4.19 -0.63 -14.72
CA TYR A 209 4.78 -0.10 -15.94
C TYR A 209 5.94 -0.98 -16.36
N MET A 210 6.02 -1.33 -17.65
CA MET A 210 7.11 -2.14 -18.19
C MET A 210 8.31 -1.27 -18.52
N LEU A 211 9.50 -1.69 -18.11
CA LEU A 211 10.76 -1.00 -18.38
C LEU A 211 11.92 -1.99 -18.56
N GLY A 212 13.01 -1.48 -19.13
CA GLY A 212 14.31 -2.13 -19.15
C GLY A 212 15.40 -1.14 -18.74
N LEU A 213 16.34 -1.61 -17.92
CA LEU A 213 17.55 -0.88 -17.56
C LEU A 213 18.74 -1.58 -18.22
N HIS A 214 19.44 -0.87 -19.10
CA HIS A 214 20.52 -1.42 -19.92
C HIS A 214 21.79 -0.57 -19.83
N CYS A 215 22.85 -1.16 -19.31
CA CYS A 215 24.20 -0.63 -19.31
C CYS A 215 24.97 -1.26 -20.47
N ALA A 216 25.61 -0.41 -21.28
CA ALA A 216 26.45 -0.86 -22.39
C ALA A 216 27.78 -0.08 -22.38
N PRO A 217 28.92 -0.69 -21.97
CA PRO A 217 29.06 -2.09 -21.54
C PRO A 217 28.54 -2.35 -20.11
N LEU A 218 28.24 -3.62 -19.82
CA LEU A 218 28.06 -4.09 -18.45
C LEU A 218 29.37 -3.94 -17.67
N SER A 219 29.28 -3.42 -16.45
CA SER A 219 30.43 -3.25 -15.55
C SER A 219 29.97 -3.35 -14.10
N GLU A 220 30.90 -3.48 -13.15
CA GLU A 220 30.56 -3.44 -11.71
C GLU A 220 29.87 -2.12 -11.31
N ALA A 221 30.23 -1.00 -11.95
CA ALA A 221 29.61 0.30 -11.70
C ALA A 221 28.21 0.44 -12.32
N CYS A 222 27.90 -0.34 -13.36
CA CYS A 222 26.61 -0.34 -14.05
C CYS A 222 26.25 -1.79 -14.43
N PRO A 223 25.74 -2.58 -13.47
CA PRO A 223 25.50 -4.01 -13.65
C PRO A 223 24.10 -4.32 -14.23
N TYR A 224 23.38 -3.29 -14.72
CA TYR A 224 21.99 -3.43 -15.15
C TYR A 224 21.89 -3.88 -16.61
N ASP A 225 21.42 -5.10 -16.82
CA ASP A 225 20.78 -5.52 -18.07
C ASP A 225 19.57 -6.36 -17.67
N VAL A 226 18.48 -5.66 -17.37
CA VAL A 226 17.30 -6.20 -16.70
C VAL A 226 16.03 -5.62 -17.33
N VAL A 227 15.04 -6.47 -17.54
CA VAL A 227 13.74 -6.10 -18.11
C VAL A 227 12.62 -6.65 -17.25
N GLY A 228 11.54 -5.90 -17.13
CA GLY A 228 10.34 -6.35 -16.43
C GLY A 228 9.38 -5.22 -16.15
N TYR A 229 8.70 -5.31 -15.01
CA TYR A 229 7.73 -4.34 -14.52
C TYR A 229 8.24 -3.66 -13.25
N SER A 230 7.86 -2.40 -13.09
CA SER A 230 8.03 -1.64 -11.87
C SER A 230 6.81 -0.77 -11.59
N LEU A 231 6.83 -0.14 -10.43
CA LEU A 231 5.92 0.94 -10.06
C LEU A 231 6.41 2.23 -10.72
N PRO A 232 5.53 3.10 -11.26
CA PRO A 232 5.92 4.38 -11.83
C PRO A 232 6.74 5.28 -10.89
N GLN A 233 6.70 5.03 -9.59
CA GLN A 233 7.35 5.81 -8.55
C GLN A 233 8.63 5.15 -8.02
N ALA A 234 9.03 3.99 -8.56
CA ALA A 234 10.20 3.23 -8.12
C ALA A 234 11.30 3.17 -9.20
N PRO A 235 12.58 3.19 -8.79
CA PRO A 235 13.71 3.28 -9.74
C PRO A 235 14.10 1.95 -10.41
N LEU A 236 13.75 0.80 -9.82
CA LEU A 236 14.27 -0.52 -10.21
C LEU A 236 13.17 -1.46 -10.69
N VAL A 237 13.56 -2.52 -11.41
CA VAL A 237 12.66 -3.60 -11.85
C VAL A 237 12.22 -4.45 -10.65
N VAL A 238 10.92 -4.48 -10.38
CA VAL A 238 10.31 -5.16 -9.22
C VAL A 238 9.96 -6.60 -9.56
N ILE A 239 9.38 -6.84 -10.74
CA ILE A 239 9.09 -8.17 -11.30
C ILE A 239 9.81 -8.25 -12.63
N GLY A 240 10.63 -9.27 -12.87
CA GLY A 240 11.36 -9.30 -14.14
C GLY A 240 12.37 -10.42 -14.25
N HIS A 241 13.30 -10.23 -15.18
CA HIS A 241 14.41 -11.14 -15.38
C HIS A 241 15.62 -10.41 -15.93
N ASN A 242 16.77 -11.04 -15.78
CA ASN A 242 18.00 -10.69 -16.47
C ASN A 242 18.49 -11.90 -17.28
N GLN A 243 19.75 -11.89 -17.68
CA GLN A 243 20.38 -12.96 -18.45
C GLN A 243 20.49 -14.31 -17.71
N GLN A 244 20.39 -14.30 -16.37
CA GLN A 244 20.71 -15.46 -15.52
C GLN A 244 19.53 -15.94 -14.68
N ILE A 245 18.67 -15.04 -14.21
CA ILE A 245 17.56 -15.35 -13.29
C ILE A 245 16.29 -14.60 -13.69
N ALA A 246 15.15 -15.14 -13.25
CA ALA A 246 13.85 -14.49 -13.30
C ALA A 246 13.21 -14.53 -11.92
N TRP A 247 12.47 -13.49 -11.56
CA TRP A 247 11.75 -13.38 -10.30
C TRP A 247 10.39 -12.72 -10.50
N GLY A 248 9.48 -13.05 -9.60
CA GLY A 248 8.14 -12.51 -9.56
C GLY A 248 7.59 -12.61 -8.15
N MET A 249 6.46 -11.96 -7.92
CA MET A 249 5.84 -11.90 -6.61
C MET A 249 4.32 -11.93 -6.72
N THR A 250 3.70 -12.44 -5.67
CA THR A 250 2.25 -12.45 -5.49
C THR A 250 1.97 -11.99 -4.08
N ASN A 251 0.90 -11.21 -3.89
CA ASN A 251 0.47 -10.93 -2.53
C ASN A 251 -0.01 -12.23 -1.89
N VAL A 252 0.62 -12.61 -0.77
CA VAL A 252 0.27 -13.81 -0.02
C VAL A 252 -0.95 -13.58 0.89
N GLY A 253 -1.32 -12.32 1.13
CA GLY A 253 -2.44 -11.97 2.00
C GLY A 253 -2.19 -12.37 3.46
N THR A 254 -0.93 -12.37 3.89
CA THR A 254 -0.56 -12.63 5.28
C THR A 254 -1.19 -11.58 6.18
N ASP A 255 -1.69 -12.02 7.32
CA ASP A 255 -2.10 -11.16 8.41
C ASP A 255 -0.89 -10.43 8.99
N VAL A 256 -0.81 -9.12 8.73
CA VAL A 256 0.30 -8.23 9.12
C VAL A 256 -0.19 -6.92 9.74
N ALA A 257 -1.48 -6.85 10.07
CA ALA A 257 -2.10 -5.69 10.69
C ALA A 257 -3.29 -6.15 11.53
N ASP A 258 -3.37 -5.70 12.78
CA ASP A 258 -4.44 -6.06 13.71
C ASP A 258 -5.36 -4.86 14.01
N LEU A 259 -6.65 -5.14 14.21
CA LEU A 259 -7.59 -4.20 14.82
C LEU A 259 -7.74 -4.47 16.32
N TYR A 260 -7.52 -3.44 17.13
CA TYR A 260 -7.72 -3.51 18.57
C TYR A 260 -8.98 -2.76 18.99
N LEU A 261 -9.84 -3.43 19.76
CA LEU A 261 -10.93 -2.75 20.46
C LEU A 261 -10.39 -2.14 21.75
N MET A 262 -10.46 -0.82 21.86
CA MET A 262 -9.94 -0.07 23.01
C MET A 262 -11.08 0.42 23.91
N GLU A 263 -10.97 0.15 25.21
CA GLU A 263 -11.80 0.82 26.23
C GLU A 263 -11.20 2.21 26.49
N LEU A 264 -12.01 3.25 26.30
CA LEU A 264 -11.61 4.64 26.51
C LEU A 264 -12.34 5.23 27.71
N ASP A 265 -11.63 5.99 28.54
CA ASP A 265 -12.24 6.81 29.59
C ASP A 265 -12.53 8.25 29.14
N GLU A 266 -13.19 9.03 29.99
CA GLU A 266 -13.52 10.43 29.71
C GLU A 266 -12.29 11.34 29.51
N ALA A 267 -11.11 10.91 29.96
CA ALA A 267 -9.85 11.63 29.82
C ALA A 267 -9.08 11.23 28.55
N ALA A 268 -9.69 10.46 27.63
CA ALA A 268 -9.06 9.93 26.43
C ALA A 268 -7.81 9.09 26.73
N ARG A 269 -7.86 8.31 27.81
CA ARG A 269 -6.90 7.24 28.10
C ARG A 269 -7.47 5.92 27.61
N TYR A 270 -6.61 5.02 27.15
CA TYR A 270 -6.99 3.65 26.82
C TYR A 270 -6.58 2.72 27.95
N ARG A 271 -7.38 1.68 28.17
CA ARG A 271 -7.04 0.61 29.11
C ARG A 271 -6.08 -0.37 28.46
N PHE A 272 -4.92 -0.57 29.07
CA PHE A 272 -3.98 -1.63 28.74
C PHE A 272 -3.77 -2.50 29.98
N GLU A 273 -4.19 -3.76 29.89
CA GLU A 273 -4.29 -4.67 31.04
C GLU A 273 -5.11 -4.00 32.17
N ASP A 274 -4.50 -3.80 33.35
CA ASP A 274 -5.12 -3.17 34.51
C ASP A 274 -4.71 -1.69 34.68
N THR A 275 -4.10 -1.08 33.67
CA THR A 275 -3.60 0.31 33.72
C THR A 275 -4.24 1.20 32.65
N TRP A 276 -4.51 2.45 33.02
CA TRP A 276 -4.96 3.48 32.09
C TRP A 276 -3.75 4.26 31.53
N LEU A 277 -3.53 4.16 30.22
CA LEU A 277 -2.45 4.83 29.52
C LEU A 277 -2.99 5.99 28.66
N PRO A 278 -2.30 7.13 28.58
CA PRO A 278 -2.75 8.25 27.77
C PRO A 278 -2.65 7.93 26.27
N LEU A 279 -3.63 8.37 25.48
CA LEU A 279 -3.46 8.50 24.05
C LEU A 279 -2.47 9.64 23.75
N GLU A 280 -1.65 9.49 22.72
CA GLU A 280 -0.78 10.56 22.23
C GLU A 280 -1.56 11.45 21.23
N PRO A 281 -1.94 12.69 21.60
CA PRO A 281 -2.72 13.53 20.71
C PRO A 281 -1.86 14.08 19.58
N ALA A 282 -2.23 13.78 18.34
CA ALA A 282 -1.66 14.41 17.16
C ALA A 282 -2.58 15.52 16.65
N ARG A 283 -2.11 16.78 16.66
CA ARG A 283 -2.77 17.89 15.97
C ARG A 283 -2.08 18.14 14.64
N ARG A 284 -2.85 18.13 13.55
CA ARG A 284 -2.40 18.41 12.20
C ARG A 284 -3.29 19.49 11.59
N LYS A 285 -2.70 20.45 10.90
CA LYS A 285 -3.46 21.43 10.09
C LYS A 285 -3.60 20.87 8.68
N SER A 286 -4.80 20.99 8.12
CA SER A 286 -5.04 20.71 6.70
C SER A 286 -5.65 21.93 6.04
N TRP A 287 -5.40 22.06 4.74
CA TRP A 287 -5.97 23.10 3.89
C TRP A 287 -7.14 22.48 3.11
N CYS A 288 -8.19 23.26 2.90
CA CYS A 288 -9.37 22.85 2.15
C CYS A 288 -9.74 23.96 1.17
N ALA A 289 -9.79 23.65 -0.11
CA ALA A 289 -10.31 24.57 -1.11
C ALA A 289 -11.80 24.80 -0.84
N ALA A 290 -12.28 26.01 -1.10
CA ALA A 290 -13.71 26.27 -1.09
C ALA A 290 -14.40 25.38 -2.15
N ALA A 291 -15.64 24.97 -1.88
CA ALA A 291 -16.43 24.22 -2.85
C ALA A 291 -16.49 24.98 -4.18
N ARG A 292 -16.09 24.32 -5.27
CA ARG A 292 -16.21 24.87 -6.62
C ARG A 292 -17.69 24.80 -7.03
N ALA A 293 -18.26 25.94 -7.39
CA ALA A 293 -19.67 26.08 -7.77
C ALA A 293 -19.96 25.51 -9.17
#